data_AF-A0A7H4MI50-F1
#
_entry.id   AF-A0A7H4MI50-F1
#
_cell.length_a   1.000
_cell.length_b   1.000
_cell.length_c   1.000
_cell.angle_alpha   90.00
_cell.angle_beta   90.00
_cell.angle_gamma   90.00
#
_symmetry.space_group_name_H-M   'P 1'
#
loop_
_entity.id
_entity.type
_entity.pdbx_description
1 polymer ?
#
loop_
_entity_poly.entity_id
_entity_poly.type
_entity_poly.pdbx_seq_one_letter_code
_entity_poly.pdbx_strand_id
1 'polypeptide(L)'
;MSLWINGEWRPGRGPGFSKQDPVNLKVVWQGEAADAGQVAEAVAAARQAFPAWARLPFAARQAIVEKFAALLEASKAELTAMIGAETGKPRWEAAGEVTAMINKVAISVKAYHVRTGEQHSDLPDGAATLRHRPHGVLAVFGPYNFPGHLPNGHIVPALLAGNTVVFKPSELTPCSGEAVVKLWQQAGLPAGVLNLVQGGRKPARRSAVRRISTGCCLPAAQPPVSSASPAGRAAAEDPRAGDGRQ
;
A
#
# COMPACT_ATOMS: atom_id res chain seq x y z
N MET A 1 -7.77 -1.71 18.89
CA MET A 1 -6.31 -1.96 18.73
C MET A 1 -5.94 -1.47 17.35
N SER A 2 -5.04 -0.49 17.24
CA SER A 2 -4.78 0.21 15.97
C SER A 2 -3.57 -0.35 15.20
N LEU A 3 -2.70 -1.13 15.83
CA LEU A 3 -1.45 -1.62 15.23
C LEU A 3 -1.45 -3.15 15.13
N TRP A 4 -0.76 -3.68 14.11
CA TRP A 4 -0.45 -5.10 13.98
C TRP A 4 1.07 -5.25 13.89
N ILE A 5 1.69 -5.74 14.95
CA ILE A 5 3.15 -5.83 15.03
C ILE A 5 3.52 -7.24 15.48
N ASN A 6 4.37 -7.90 14.71
CA ASN A 6 4.87 -9.23 15.03
C ASN A 6 3.77 -10.28 15.32
N GLY A 7 2.67 -10.25 14.57
CA GLY A 7 1.59 -11.21 14.76
C GLY A 7 0.58 -10.85 15.87
N GLU A 8 0.68 -9.65 16.45
CA GLU A 8 -0.19 -9.23 17.55
C GLU A 8 -0.86 -7.88 17.28
N TRP A 9 -2.15 -7.79 17.62
CA TRP A 9 -2.88 -6.54 17.64
C TRP A 9 -2.56 -5.76 18.92
N ARG A 10 -2.13 -4.50 18.77
CA ARG A 10 -1.70 -3.64 19.89
C ARG A 10 -2.35 -2.26 19.81
N PRO A 11 -2.60 -1.58 20.94
CA PRO A 11 -2.93 -0.15 20.92
C PRO A 11 -1.72 0.69 20.48
N GLY A 12 -1.99 1.86 19.92
CA GLY A 12 -0.95 2.86 19.69
C GLY A 12 -0.48 3.47 21.01
N ARG A 13 0.68 4.13 21.00
CA ARG A 13 1.21 4.91 22.12
C ARG A 13 1.34 6.40 21.79
N GLY A 14 0.94 6.78 20.60
CA GLY A 14 0.91 8.17 20.12
C GLY A 14 -0.47 8.80 20.27
N PRO A 15 -0.67 9.99 19.67
CA PRO A 15 -1.94 10.71 19.75
C PRO A 15 -3.12 9.89 19.20
N GLY A 16 -4.26 9.98 19.87
CA GLY A 16 -5.54 9.48 19.37
C GLY A 16 -5.99 10.21 18.11
N PHE A 17 -6.62 9.49 17.19
CA PHE A 17 -7.32 10.07 16.05
C PHE A 17 -8.54 9.22 15.68
N SER A 18 -9.47 9.84 14.97
CA SER A 18 -10.69 9.19 14.50
C SER A 18 -10.93 9.54 13.05
N LYS A 19 -11.59 8.63 12.33
CA LYS A 19 -12.07 8.84 10.98
C LYS A 19 -13.60 8.79 10.99
N GLN A 20 -14.19 9.80 10.37
CA GLN A 20 -15.63 9.89 10.14
C GLN A 20 -15.96 9.63 8.67
N ASP A 21 -17.13 9.05 8.45
CA ASP A 21 -17.76 8.97 7.14
C ASP A 21 -17.99 10.40 6.61
N PRO A 22 -17.47 10.76 5.43
CA PRO A 22 -17.59 12.11 4.90
C PRO A 22 -19.03 12.51 4.53
N VAL A 23 -19.96 11.56 4.44
CA VAL A 23 -21.36 11.80 4.06
C VAL A 23 -22.24 12.04 5.28
N ASN A 24 -22.16 11.18 6.29
CA ASN A 24 -23.06 11.22 7.46
C ASN A 24 -22.36 11.56 8.79
N LEU A 25 -21.05 11.80 8.77
CA LEU A 25 -20.21 12.19 9.91
C LEU A 25 -20.13 11.18 11.05
N LYS A 26 -20.68 9.97 10.88
CA LYS A 26 -20.52 8.89 11.88
C LYS A 26 -19.07 8.45 11.94
N VAL A 27 -18.59 8.18 13.14
CA VAL A 27 -17.24 7.62 13.34
C VAL A 27 -17.21 6.21 12.77
N VAL A 28 -16.32 5.97 11.79
CA VAL A 28 -16.09 4.66 11.17
C VAL A 28 -14.84 3.97 11.69
N TRP A 29 -13.94 4.73 12.32
CA TRP A 29 -12.73 4.20 12.94
C TRP A 29 -12.20 5.14 14.02
N GLN A 30 -11.62 4.59 15.08
CA GLN A 30 -10.93 5.33 16.13
C GLN A 30 -9.78 4.49 16.70
N GLY A 31 -8.68 5.16 17.01
CA GLY A 31 -7.53 4.52 17.65
C GLY A 31 -6.38 5.49 17.88
N GLU A 32 -5.28 4.95 18.37
CA GLU A 32 -4.07 5.72 18.66
C GLU A 32 -3.03 5.51 17.57
N ALA A 33 -2.31 6.57 17.23
CA ALA A 33 -1.18 6.49 16.32
C ALA A 33 -0.03 5.67 16.94
N ALA A 34 0.80 5.06 16.11
CA ALA A 34 2.08 4.54 16.51
C ALA A 34 3.03 5.69 16.89
N ASP A 35 3.74 5.53 18.00
CA ASP A 35 4.90 6.37 18.31
C ASP A 35 6.14 5.91 17.53
N ALA A 36 7.26 6.61 17.71
CA ALA A 36 8.52 6.25 17.04
C ALA A 36 9.09 4.90 17.51
N GLY A 37 8.82 4.50 18.76
CA GLY A 37 9.24 3.22 19.34
C GLY A 37 8.51 2.06 18.69
N GLN A 38 7.19 2.13 18.56
CA GLN A 38 6.37 1.12 17.91
C GLN A 38 6.66 0.99 16.41
N VAL A 39 7.00 2.10 15.73
CA VAL A 39 7.53 2.03 14.35
C VAL A 39 8.86 1.26 14.31
N ALA A 40 9.75 1.48 15.28
CA ALA A 40 11.01 0.75 15.36
C ALA A 40 10.79 -0.74 15.68
N GLU A 41 9.85 -1.07 16.57
CA GLU A 41 9.43 -2.44 16.89
C GLU A 41 8.91 -3.16 15.62
N ALA A 42 8.05 -2.51 14.83
CA ALA A 42 7.55 -3.05 13.57
C ALA A 42 8.66 -3.34 12.55
N VAL A 43 9.61 -2.40 12.40
CA VAL A 43 10.77 -2.60 11.52
C VAL A 43 11.67 -3.72 12.02
N ALA A 44 11.91 -3.82 13.34
CA ALA A 44 12.71 -4.88 13.93
C ALA A 44 12.06 -6.26 13.71
N ALA A 45 10.75 -6.39 13.92
CA ALA A 45 10.01 -7.61 13.65
C ALA A 45 10.10 -8.03 12.17
N ALA A 46 9.95 -7.09 11.24
CA ALA A 46 10.13 -7.35 9.81
C ALA A 46 11.54 -7.86 9.48
N ARG A 47 12.58 -7.23 10.04
CA ARG A 47 13.97 -7.67 9.86
C ARG A 47 14.22 -9.07 10.42
N GLN A 48 13.64 -9.40 11.58
CA GLN A 48 13.77 -10.71 12.20
C GLN A 48 13.06 -11.80 11.39
N ALA A 49 11.88 -11.51 10.83
CA ALA A 49 11.12 -12.46 10.02
C ALA A 49 11.73 -12.69 8.62
N PHE A 50 12.46 -11.69 8.09
CA PHE A 50 12.94 -11.69 6.71
C PHE A 50 13.76 -12.93 6.30
N PRO A 51 14.78 -13.40 7.05
CA PRO A 51 15.58 -14.55 6.62
C PRO A 51 14.77 -15.84 6.45
N ALA A 52 13.81 -16.11 7.34
CA ALA A 52 12.95 -17.28 7.24
C ALA A 52 11.97 -17.15 6.06
N TRP A 53 11.35 -15.98 5.91
CA TRP A 53 10.41 -15.71 4.83
C TRP A 53 11.05 -15.73 3.43
N ALA A 54 12.24 -15.16 3.30
CA ALA A 54 12.99 -15.13 2.04
C ALA A 54 13.39 -16.53 1.56
N ARG A 55 13.70 -17.45 2.50
CA ARG A 55 14.05 -18.84 2.21
C ARG A 55 12.85 -19.75 1.95
N LEU A 56 11.65 -19.33 2.35
CA LEU A 56 10.44 -20.11 2.11
C LEU A 56 10.27 -20.33 0.59
N PRO A 57 9.95 -21.54 0.10
CA PRO A 57 9.76 -21.77 -1.32
C PRO A 57 8.68 -20.86 -1.92
N PHE A 58 8.84 -20.47 -3.17
CA PHE A 58 7.88 -19.59 -3.85
C PHE A 58 6.44 -20.12 -3.78
N ALA A 59 6.24 -21.43 -4.01
CA ALA A 59 4.92 -22.06 -3.94
C ALA A 59 4.23 -21.90 -2.57
N ALA A 60 4.99 -21.95 -1.47
CA ALA A 60 4.44 -21.75 -0.13
C ALA A 60 4.05 -20.29 0.11
N ARG A 61 4.84 -19.32 -0.41
CA ARG A 61 4.45 -17.90 -0.39
C ARG A 61 3.22 -17.64 -1.27
N GLN A 62 3.18 -18.22 -2.46
CA GLN A 62 2.06 -18.12 -3.39
C GLN A 62 0.76 -18.63 -2.76
N ALA A 63 0.78 -19.79 -2.11
CA ALA A 63 -0.41 -20.35 -1.44
C ALA A 63 -1.02 -19.39 -0.40
N ILE A 64 -0.19 -18.68 0.37
CA ILE A 64 -0.66 -17.67 1.34
C ILE A 64 -1.31 -16.49 0.61
N VAL A 65 -0.69 -16.00 -0.48
CA VAL A 65 -1.21 -14.88 -1.27
C VAL A 65 -2.51 -15.24 -2.00
N GLU A 66 -2.65 -16.47 -2.49
CA GLU A 66 -3.88 -16.98 -3.11
C GLU A 66 -4.99 -17.18 -2.09
N LYS A 67 -4.67 -17.66 -0.88
CA LYS A 67 -5.63 -17.69 0.23
C LYS A 67 -6.11 -16.29 0.59
N PHE A 68 -5.22 -15.29 0.57
CA PHE A 68 -5.62 -13.88 0.73
C PHE A 68 -6.57 -13.41 -0.39
N ALA A 69 -6.35 -13.80 -1.65
CA ALA A 69 -7.27 -13.49 -2.75
C ALA A 69 -8.67 -14.11 -2.52
N ALA A 70 -8.74 -15.36 -2.07
CA ALA A 70 -10.00 -16.02 -1.73
C ALA A 70 -10.73 -15.31 -0.58
N LEU A 71 -9.99 -14.85 0.44
CA LEU A 71 -10.54 -14.09 1.56
C LEU A 71 -11.05 -12.71 1.14
N LEU A 72 -10.37 -12.04 0.20
CA LEU A 72 -10.85 -10.80 -0.41
C LEU A 72 -12.18 -11.02 -1.15
N GLU A 73 -12.31 -12.10 -1.92
CA GLU A 73 -13.54 -12.43 -2.63
C GLU A 73 -14.68 -12.71 -1.64
N ALA A 74 -14.42 -13.53 -0.61
CA ALA A 74 -15.40 -13.83 0.43
C ALA A 74 -15.85 -12.58 1.20
N SER A 75 -14.95 -11.63 1.41
CA SER A 75 -15.21 -10.38 2.15
C SER A 75 -15.62 -9.22 1.25
N LYS A 76 -15.88 -9.46 -0.04
CA LYS A 76 -16.03 -8.40 -1.05
C LYS A 76 -17.16 -7.43 -0.75
N ALA A 77 -18.30 -7.93 -0.30
CA ALA A 77 -19.45 -7.09 0.06
C ALA A 77 -19.14 -6.18 1.26
N GLU A 78 -18.50 -6.72 2.29
CA GLU A 78 -18.14 -6.00 3.51
C GLU A 78 -17.07 -4.94 3.24
N LEU A 79 -16.01 -5.29 2.51
CA LEU A 79 -14.96 -4.36 2.11
C LEU A 79 -15.50 -3.24 1.23
N THR A 80 -16.42 -3.56 0.31
CA THR A 80 -17.07 -2.55 -0.55
C THR A 80 -17.84 -1.53 0.30
N ALA A 81 -18.64 -1.99 1.26
CA ALA A 81 -19.39 -1.10 2.15
C ALA A 81 -18.45 -0.25 3.03
N MET A 82 -17.40 -0.87 3.57
CA MET A 82 -16.40 -0.20 4.41
C MET A 82 -15.64 0.88 3.65
N ILE A 83 -15.10 0.57 2.47
CA ILE A 83 -14.36 1.54 1.63
C ILE A 83 -15.29 2.69 1.24
N GLY A 84 -16.54 2.38 0.85
CA GLY A 84 -17.54 3.39 0.54
C GLY A 84 -17.79 4.35 1.70
N ALA A 85 -18.05 3.82 2.90
CA ALA A 85 -18.29 4.62 4.10
C ALA A 85 -17.06 5.45 4.51
N GLU A 86 -15.85 4.90 4.36
CA GLU A 86 -14.63 5.59 4.78
C GLU A 86 -14.22 6.69 3.78
N THR A 87 -14.32 6.43 2.48
CA THR A 87 -13.83 7.34 1.43
C THR A 87 -14.91 8.27 0.88
N GLY A 88 -16.19 7.92 1.05
CA GLY A 88 -17.31 8.61 0.42
C GLY A 88 -17.52 8.26 -1.06
N LYS A 89 -16.73 7.33 -1.63
CA LYS A 89 -16.87 6.95 -3.04
C LYS A 89 -18.13 6.12 -3.28
N PRO A 90 -18.73 6.19 -4.48
CA PRO A 90 -19.88 5.35 -4.83
C PRO A 90 -19.59 3.86 -4.67
N ARG A 91 -20.63 3.10 -4.28
CA ARG A 91 -20.53 1.65 -4.04
C ARG A 91 -19.92 0.87 -5.22
N TRP A 92 -20.25 1.25 -6.45
CA TRP A 92 -19.74 0.58 -7.64
C TRP A 92 -18.22 0.81 -7.83
N GLU A 93 -17.73 1.99 -7.46
CA GLU A 93 -16.30 2.31 -7.52
C GLU A 93 -15.53 1.55 -6.42
N ALA A 94 -16.08 1.50 -5.20
CA ALA A 94 -15.53 0.68 -4.12
C ALA A 94 -15.52 -0.81 -4.48
N ALA A 95 -16.57 -1.33 -5.11
CA ALA A 95 -16.62 -2.72 -5.57
C ALA A 95 -15.59 -3.01 -6.68
N GLY A 96 -15.38 -2.04 -7.58
CA GLY A 96 -14.34 -2.07 -8.59
C GLY A 96 -12.93 -2.14 -7.98
N GLU A 97 -12.69 -1.36 -6.91
CA GLU A 97 -11.44 -1.39 -6.17
C GLU A 97 -11.14 -2.77 -5.58
N VAL A 98 -12.12 -3.37 -4.88
CA VAL A 98 -11.95 -4.71 -4.29
C VAL A 98 -11.71 -5.76 -5.37
N THR A 99 -12.46 -5.70 -6.47
CA THR A 99 -12.26 -6.59 -7.63
C THR A 99 -10.85 -6.44 -8.20
N ALA A 100 -10.35 -5.20 -8.30
CA ALA A 100 -9.00 -4.94 -8.76
C ALA A 100 -7.93 -5.44 -7.76
N MET A 101 -8.21 -5.47 -6.45
CA MET A 101 -7.33 -6.09 -5.46
C MET A 101 -7.22 -7.61 -5.65
N ILE A 102 -8.35 -8.29 -5.86
CA ILE A 102 -8.40 -9.75 -6.10
C ILE A 102 -7.61 -10.09 -7.37
N ASN A 103 -7.92 -9.42 -8.48
CA ASN A 103 -7.26 -9.66 -9.77
C ASN A 103 -5.75 -9.36 -9.73
N LYS A 104 -5.30 -8.43 -8.88
CA LYS A 104 -3.87 -8.10 -8.73
C LYS A 104 -3.04 -9.30 -8.29
N VAL A 105 -3.61 -10.24 -7.53
CA VAL A 105 -2.90 -11.44 -7.08
C VAL A 105 -2.44 -12.30 -8.26
N ALA A 106 -3.36 -12.71 -9.12
CA ALA A 106 -3.05 -13.52 -10.29
C ALA A 106 -2.06 -12.82 -11.24
N ILE A 107 -2.24 -11.50 -11.45
CA ILE A 107 -1.32 -10.69 -12.25
C ILE A 107 0.09 -10.68 -11.64
N SER A 108 0.21 -10.56 -10.32
CA SER A 108 1.51 -10.50 -9.64
C SER A 108 2.24 -11.85 -9.65
N VAL A 109 1.51 -12.97 -9.51
CA VAL A 109 2.06 -14.32 -9.66
C VAL A 109 2.61 -14.51 -11.08
N LYS A 110 1.81 -14.19 -12.11
CA LYS A 110 2.27 -14.25 -13.50
C LYS A 110 3.49 -13.36 -13.73
N ALA A 111 3.47 -12.12 -13.22
CA ALA A 111 4.56 -11.18 -13.38
C ALA A 111 5.85 -11.64 -12.70
N TYR A 112 5.77 -12.35 -11.57
CA TYR A 112 6.94 -12.95 -10.93
C TYR A 112 7.64 -13.91 -11.90
N HIS A 113 6.92 -14.92 -12.40
CA HIS A 113 7.50 -15.92 -13.31
C HIS A 113 8.07 -15.31 -14.60
N VAL A 114 7.44 -14.28 -15.15
CA VAL A 114 7.93 -13.59 -16.36
C VAL A 114 9.22 -12.80 -16.10
N ARG A 115 9.42 -12.28 -14.89
CA ARG A 115 10.48 -11.29 -14.59
C ARG A 115 11.63 -11.83 -13.73
N THR A 116 11.49 -13.01 -13.13
CA THR A 116 12.51 -13.60 -12.25
C THR A 116 13.05 -14.90 -12.83
N GLY A 117 13.67 -14.82 -14.00
CA GLY A 117 14.35 -15.96 -14.61
C GLY A 117 15.62 -16.35 -13.85
N GLU A 118 16.08 -17.58 -14.05
CA GLU A 118 17.38 -18.04 -13.60
C GLU A 118 18.22 -18.42 -14.81
N GLN A 119 19.50 -18.07 -14.81
CA GLN A 119 20.44 -18.52 -15.83
C GLN A 119 21.66 -19.11 -15.17
N HIS A 120 22.17 -20.20 -15.74
CA HIS A 120 23.38 -20.88 -15.33
C HIS A 120 24.29 -21.05 -16.53
N SER A 121 25.58 -20.81 -16.36
CA SER A 121 26.57 -20.96 -17.42
C SER A 121 27.85 -21.55 -16.85
N ASP A 122 28.27 -22.69 -17.39
CA ASP A 122 29.54 -23.31 -17.04
C ASP A 122 30.71 -22.51 -17.62
N LEU A 123 31.77 -22.36 -16.83
CA LEU A 123 33.00 -21.66 -17.18
C LEU A 123 34.20 -22.59 -16.94
N PRO A 124 35.35 -22.37 -17.59
CA PRO A 124 36.54 -23.21 -17.40
C PRO A 124 36.97 -23.38 -15.93
N ASP A 125 36.79 -22.34 -15.11
CA ASP A 125 37.18 -22.33 -13.69
C ASP A 125 35.98 -22.27 -12.72
N GLY A 126 34.76 -22.61 -13.16
CA GLY A 126 33.57 -22.61 -12.28
C GLY A 126 32.25 -22.44 -13.02
N ALA A 127 31.32 -21.69 -12.41
CA ALA A 127 30.04 -21.40 -13.04
C ALA A 127 29.54 -19.99 -12.69
N ALA A 128 28.87 -19.34 -13.65
CA ALA A 128 28.11 -18.11 -13.44
C ALA A 128 26.64 -18.45 -13.22
N THR A 129 25.97 -17.74 -12.30
CA THR A 129 24.55 -17.95 -12.05
C THR A 129 23.85 -16.61 -11.80
N LEU A 130 22.82 -16.32 -12.59
CA LEU A 130 21.91 -15.19 -12.39
C LEU A 130 20.69 -15.67 -11.62
N ARG A 131 20.44 -15.07 -10.45
CA ARG A 131 19.25 -15.30 -9.63
C ARG A 131 18.73 -13.98 -9.06
N HIS A 132 17.43 -13.90 -8.87
CA HIS A 132 16.77 -12.77 -8.22
C HIS A 132 16.60 -13.06 -6.72
N ARG A 133 16.91 -12.08 -5.88
CA ARG A 133 16.75 -12.16 -4.42
C ARG A 133 15.91 -11.00 -3.92
N PRO A 134 15.11 -11.19 -2.85
CA PRO A 134 14.39 -10.08 -2.25
C PRO A 134 15.33 -9.02 -1.70
N HIS A 135 14.85 -7.78 -1.70
CA HIS A 135 15.58 -6.62 -1.19
C HIS A 135 15.64 -6.58 0.35
N GLY A 136 14.66 -7.17 1.05
CA GLY A 136 14.63 -7.16 2.52
C GLY A 136 13.32 -6.64 3.08
N VAL A 137 13.42 -5.56 3.86
CA VAL A 137 12.28 -4.89 4.46
C VAL A 137 11.86 -3.72 3.58
N LEU A 138 10.57 -3.63 3.26
CA LEU A 138 9.99 -2.53 2.49
C LEU A 138 9.00 -1.73 3.34
N ALA A 139 8.99 -0.42 3.18
CA ALA A 139 7.90 0.42 3.66
C ALA A 139 6.90 0.67 2.53
N VAL A 140 5.63 0.38 2.79
CA VAL A 140 4.52 0.69 1.88
C VAL A 140 3.65 1.76 2.53
N PHE A 141 3.47 2.88 1.82
CA PHE A 141 2.58 3.95 2.25
C PHE A 141 1.32 3.95 1.38
N GLY A 142 0.19 3.55 1.97
CA GLY A 142 -1.10 3.52 1.30
C GLY A 142 -1.71 4.93 1.20
N PRO A 143 -2.07 5.42 0.01
CA PRO A 143 -2.79 6.68 -0.15
C PRO A 143 -4.28 6.48 0.14
N TYR A 144 -5.02 7.57 0.28
CA TYR A 144 -6.44 7.54 0.67
C TYR A 144 -7.40 7.29 -0.49
N ASN A 145 -6.99 7.51 -1.74
CA ASN A 145 -7.88 7.49 -2.90
C ASN A 145 -8.28 6.06 -3.30
N PHE A 146 -7.38 5.09 -3.20
CA PHE A 146 -7.67 3.66 -3.37
C PHE A 146 -6.93 2.88 -2.28
N PRO A 147 -7.45 2.94 -1.04
CA PRO A 147 -6.73 2.55 0.17
C PRO A 147 -6.46 1.05 0.28
N GLY A 148 -7.21 0.22 -0.44
CA GLY A 148 -6.94 -1.21 -0.59
C GLY A 148 -6.07 -1.48 -1.81
N HIS A 149 -6.47 -1.00 -3.00
CA HIS A 149 -5.84 -1.42 -4.26
C HIS A 149 -4.40 -0.96 -4.44
N LEU A 150 -4.10 0.32 -4.15
CA LEU A 150 -2.77 0.87 -4.38
C LEU A 150 -1.70 0.25 -3.47
N PRO A 151 -1.89 0.14 -2.14
CA PRO A 151 -0.91 -0.59 -1.33
C PRO A 151 -0.86 -2.07 -1.68
N ASN A 152 -1.98 -2.71 -2.04
CA ASN A 152 -2.00 -4.11 -2.46
C ASN A 152 -1.11 -4.37 -3.69
N GLY A 153 -1.04 -3.39 -4.62
CA GLY A 153 -0.14 -3.41 -5.78
C GLY A 153 1.35 -3.44 -5.43
N HIS A 154 1.73 -3.09 -4.20
CA HIS A 154 3.11 -3.18 -3.70
C HIS A 154 3.30 -4.34 -2.71
N ILE A 155 2.33 -4.57 -1.82
CA ILE A 155 2.41 -5.61 -0.78
C ILE A 155 2.46 -7.00 -1.42
N VAL A 156 1.55 -7.32 -2.34
CA VAL A 156 1.48 -8.65 -2.95
C VAL A 156 2.78 -9.04 -3.65
N PRO A 157 3.33 -8.26 -4.61
CA PRO A 157 4.59 -8.62 -5.27
C PRO A 157 5.78 -8.61 -4.30
N ALA A 158 5.78 -7.73 -3.29
CA ALA A 158 6.83 -7.73 -2.27
C ALA A 158 6.87 -9.06 -1.50
N LEU A 159 5.72 -9.54 -1.04
CA LEU A 159 5.58 -10.80 -0.30
C LEU A 159 5.92 -12.00 -1.19
N LEU A 160 5.43 -12.04 -2.43
CA LEU A 160 5.77 -13.10 -3.40
C LEU A 160 7.28 -13.20 -3.66
N ALA A 161 7.96 -12.06 -3.76
CA ALA A 161 9.41 -12.00 -3.93
C ALA A 161 10.20 -12.41 -2.68
N GLY A 162 9.55 -12.53 -1.51
CA GLY A 162 10.19 -12.90 -0.24
C GLY A 162 10.63 -11.71 0.61
N ASN A 163 10.14 -10.49 0.31
CA ASN A 163 10.35 -9.33 1.18
C ASN A 163 9.36 -9.37 2.36
N THR A 164 9.72 -8.68 3.43
CA THR A 164 8.81 -8.34 4.53
C THR A 164 8.39 -6.88 4.44
N VAL A 165 7.22 -6.53 4.98
CA VAL A 165 6.60 -5.22 4.77
C VAL A 165 6.20 -4.57 6.10
N VAL A 166 6.49 -3.26 6.19
CA VAL A 166 5.86 -2.36 7.16
C VAL A 166 4.90 -1.47 6.38
N PHE A 167 3.60 -1.67 6.60
CA PHE A 167 2.53 -0.96 5.93
C PHE A 167 2.01 0.18 6.81
N LYS A 168 1.97 1.39 6.24
CA LYS A 168 1.28 2.55 6.81
C LYS A 168 0.16 3.00 5.87
N PRO A 169 -1.12 2.73 6.16
CA PRO A 169 -2.21 3.33 5.41
C PRO A 169 -2.29 4.85 5.67
N SER A 170 -3.09 5.54 4.87
CA SER A 170 -3.40 6.93 5.12
C SER A 170 -4.24 7.05 6.40
N GLU A 171 -3.95 8.07 7.20
CA GLU A 171 -4.77 8.48 8.34
C GLU A 171 -6.20 8.88 7.95
N LEU A 172 -6.45 9.12 6.66
CA LEU A 172 -7.79 9.37 6.10
C LEU A 172 -8.54 8.08 5.77
N THR A 173 -7.84 6.96 5.69
CA THR A 173 -8.42 5.63 5.40
C THR A 173 -7.81 4.51 6.28
N PRO A 174 -7.79 4.67 7.62
CA PRO A 174 -7.19 3.70 8.52
C PRO A 174 -7.97 2.38 8.59
N CYS A 175 -9.30 2.42 8.47
CA CYS A 175 -10.21 1.27 8.58
C CYS A 175 -9.97 0.27 7.44
N SER A 176 -9.91 0.75 6.20
CA SER A 176 -9.61 -0.09 5.02
C SER A 176 -8.25 -0.77 5.16
N GLY A 177 -7.23 -0.04 5.62
CA GLY A 177 -5.90 -0.60 5.86
C GLY A 177 -5.90 -1.70 6.93
N GLU A 178 -6.62 -1.48 8.03
CA GLU A 178 -6.78 -2.46 9.11
C GLU A 178 -7.50 -3.73 8.62
N ALA A 179 -8.61 -3.58 7.89
CA ALA A 179 -9.38 -4.70 7.37
C ALA A 179 -8.55 -5.58 6.42
N VAL A 180 -7.78 -4.98 5.51
CA VAL A 180 -6.88 -5.72 4.63
C VAL A 180 -5.84 -6.51 5.41
N VAL A 181 -5.29 -5.95 6.49
CA VAL A 181 -4.31 -6.64 7.33
C VAL A 181 -4.95 -7.80 8.13
N LYS A 182 -6.21 -7.67 8.56
CA LYS A 182 -6.95 -8.79 9.16
C LYS A 182 -7.12 -9.96 8.19
N LEU A 183 -7.35 -9.69 6.90
CA LEU A 183 -7.42 -10.75 5.89
C LEU A 183 -6.05 -11.40 5.65
N TRP A 184 -4.97 -10.62 5.68
CA TRP A 184 -3.61 -11.15 5.65
C TRP A 184 -3.27 -12.03 6.86
N GLN A 185 -3.73 -11.66 8.04
CA GLN A 185 -3.63 -12.48 9.24
C GLN A 185 -4.37 -13.82 9.03
N GLN A 186 -5.62 -13.78 8.58
CA GLN A 186 -6.42 -14.98 8.30
C GLN A 186 -5.80 -15.86 7.19
N ALA A 187 -5.11 -15.25 6.23
CA ALA A 187 -4.36 -15.96 5.20
C ALA A 187 -3.20 -16.79 5.78
N GLY A 188 -2.77 -16.52 7.01
CA GLY A 188 -1.73 -17.28 7.71
C GLY A 188 -0.32 -16.73 7.46
N LEU A 189 -0.19 -15.41 7.27
CA LEU A 189 1.13 -14.80 7.22
C LEU A 189 1.90 -15.04 8.53
N PRO A 190 3.19 -15.46 8.47
CA PRO A 190 4.01 -15.58 9.66
C PRO A 190 4.17 -14.23 10.38
N ALA A 191 4.34 -14.31 11.70
CA ALA A 191 4.59 -13.15 12.55
C ALA A 191 5.76 -12.30 11.99
N GLY A 192 5.56 -10.98 11.93
CA GLY A 192 6.56 -10.02 11.48
C GLY A 192 6.69 -9.87 9.97
N VAL A 193 6.14 -10.77 9.14
CA VAL A 193 6.25 -10.66 7.67
C VAL A 193 5.52 -9.44 7.13
N LEU A 194 4.34 -9.14 7.67
CA LEU A 194 3.59 -7.90 7.43
C LEU A 194 3.28 -7.25 8.78
N ASN A 195 3.59 -5.97 8.91
CA ASN A 195 3.27 -5.17 10.09
C ASN A 195 2.44 -3.95 9.67
N LEU A 196 1.44 -3.57 10.45
CA LEU A 196 0.61 -2.38 10.28
C LEU A 196 0.98 -1.33 11.32
N VAL A 197 1.28 -0.12 10.84
CA VAL A 197 1.44 1.06 11.70
C VAL A 197 0.44 2.14 11.29
N GLN A 198 -0.46 2.51 12.20
CA GLN A 198 -1.40 3.62 12.01
C GLN A 198 -0.79 4.93 12.52
N GLY A 199 -1.17 6.07 11.95
CA GLY A 199 -0.76 7.39 12.44
C GLY A 199 -0.55 8.43 11.35
N GLY A 200 -0.40 9.70 11.75
CA GLY A 200 -0.35 10.83 10.81
C GLY A 200 0.93 10.95 9.96
N ARG A 201 0.88 11.84 8.96
CA ARG A 201 1.93 12.06 7.94
C ARG A 201 3.33 12.40 8.49
N LYS A 202 3.45 13.11 9.61
CA LYS A 202 4.73 13.67 10.11
C LYS A 202 5.62 12.66 10.89
N PRO A 203 5.15 11.96 11.95
CA PRO A 203 6.04 11.12 12.77
C PRO A 203 6.47 9.82 12.07
N ALA A 204 5.54 9.19 11.35
CA ALA A 204 5.73 7.85 10.79
C ALA A 204 6.58 7.85 9.50
N ARG A 205 6.35 8.81 8.58
CA ARG A 205 7.10 8.87 7.30
C ARG A 205 8.58 9.10 7.52
N ARG A 206 8.96 10.05 8.37
CA ARG A 206 10.37 10.39 8.62
C ARG A 206 11.12 9.27 9.35
N SER A 207 10.45 8.58 10.28
CA SER A 207 11.04 7.51 11.09
C SER A 207 11.18 6.20 10.30
N ALA A 208 10.15 5.82 9.54
CA ALA A 208 10.20 4.62 8.70
C ALA A 208 11.19 4.77 7.53
N VAL A 209 11.18 5.91 6.84
CA VAL A 209 12.10 6.15 5.70
C VAL A 209 13.56 6.20 6.13
N ARG A 210 13.89 6.75 7.32
CA ARG A 210 15.27 6.74 7.83
C ARG A 210 15.77 5.36 8.26
N ARG A 211 14.86 4.46 8.64
CA ARG A 211 15.21 3.15 9.23
C ARG A 211 15.08 1.99 8.24
N ILE A 212 14.47 2.20 7.09
CA ILE A 212 14.35 1.20 6.02
C ILE A 212 15.36 1.54 4.93
N SER A 213 16.45 0.80 4.91
CA SER A 213 17.59 0.99 4.00
C SER A 213 17.29 0.62 2.55
N THR A 214 16.22 -0.14 2.29
CA THR A 214 16.13 -0.94 1.05
C THR A 214 14.91 -0.68 0.16
N GLY A 215 14.04 0.27 0.50
CA GLY A 215 12.98 0.73 -0.41
C GLY A 215 11.77 1.37 0.27
N CYS A 216 11.37 2.54 -0.23
CA CYS A 216 10.14 3.23 0.13
C CYS A 216 9.22 3.28 -1.09
N CYS A 217 8.09 2.58 -1.03
CA CYS A 217 7.09 2.61 -2.10
C CYS A 217 6.03 3.67 -1.77
N LEU A 218 6.11 4.79 -2.47
CA LEU A 218 5.09 5.84 -2.49
C LEU A 218 4.40 5.78 -3.86
N PRO A 219 3.10 5.47 -3.94
CA PRO A 219 2.36 5.79 -5.15
C PRO A 219 2.41 7.31 -5.33
N ALA A 220 2.64 7.76 -6.57
CA ALA A 220 2.70 9.17 -6.88
C ALA A 220 1.38 9.84 -6.43
N ALA A 221 1.45 10.66 -5.39
CA ALA A 221 0.34 11.53 -5.04
C ALA A 221 0.29 12.60 -6.14
N GLN A 222 -0.79 12.62 -6.93
CA GLN A 222 -1.06 13.79 -7.76
C GLN A 222 -1.21 14.99 -6.81
N PRO A 223 -0.49 16.11 -7.03
CA PRO A 223 -0.72 17.30 -6.25
C PRO A 223 -2.19 17.72 -6.45
N PRO A 224 -2.86 18.25 -5.40
CA PRO A 224 -4.20 18.80 -5.58
C PRO A 224 -4.14 19.86 -6.68
N VAL A 225 -5.00 19.73 -7.69
CA VAL A 225 -5.17 20.76 -8.72
C VAL A 225 -5.63 22.02 -7.99
N SER A 226 -4.74 23.01 -7.92
CA SER A 226 -5.05 24.33 -7.39
C SER A 226 -6.07 25.00 -8.32
N SER A 227 -7.34 24.97 -7.95
CA SER A 227 -8.36 25.81 -8.56
C SER A 227 -8.31 27.22 -7.94
N ALA A 228 -7.64 28.15 -8.62
CA ALA A 228 -7.88 29.61 -8.65
C ALA A 228 -6.70 30.25 -9.43
N SER A 229 -6.90 31.15 -10.40
CA SER A 229 -7.72 32.36 -10.32
C SER A 229 -8.17 32.84 -11.72
N PRO A 230 -9.28 33.60 -11.83
CA PRO A 230 -9.76 34.16 -13.08
C PRO A 230 -9.03 35.49 -13.37
N ALA A 231 -8.22 35.53 -14.40
CA ALA A 231 -7.69 36.78 -14.93
C ALA A 231 -7.50 36.65 -16.45
N GLY A 232 -8.35 37.35 -17.20
CA GLY A 232 -8.32 37.33 -18.66
C GLY A 232 -9.57 37.92 -19.31
N ARG A 233 -10.03 39.09 -18.86
CA ARG A 233 -10.83 39.96 -19.73
C ARG A 233 -9.85 40.67 -20.67
N ALA A 234 -9.94 40.38 -21.96
CA ALA A 234 -9.53 41.26 -23.06
C ALA A 234 -10.56 40.98 -24.18
N ALA A 235 -11.60 41.80 -24.30
CA ALA A 235 -11.63 42.97 -25.17
C ALA A 235 -11.32 42.56 -26.62
N ALA A 236 -12.39 42.27 -27.36
CA ALA A 236 -12.36 42.17 -28.81
C ALA A 236 -12.23 43.58 -29.37
N GLU A 237 -11.12 43.87 -30.05
CA GLU A 237 -11.00 44.98 -30.97
C GLU A 237 -10.86 44.42 -32.40
N ASP A 238 -11.84 44.79 -33.21
CA ASP A 238 -11.92 44.60 -34.66
C ASP A 238 -11.25 45.79 -35.34
N PRO A 239 -10.32 45.59 -36.30
CA PRO A 239 -9.96 46.64 -37.23
C PRO A 239 -10.21 46.19 -38.67
N ARG A 240 -11.40 46.53 -39.19
CA ARG A 240 -11.58 46.90 -40.60
C ARG A 240 -11.67 48.43 -40.74
N ALA A 241 -10.52 49.04 -40.97
CA ALA A 241 -10.33 50.31 -41.68
C ALA A 241 -8.80 50.34 -41.97
N GLY A 242 -8.28 50.45 -43.18
CA GLY A 242 -8.74 51.22 -44.33
C GLY A 242 -7.62 52.24 -44.63
N ASP A 243 -6.99 52.06 -45.80
CA ASP A 243 -6.21 53.06 -46.57
C ASP A 243 -4.74 53.39 -46.16
N GLY A 244 -3.89 53.58 -47.17
CA GLY A 244 -2.62 54.32 -47.02
C GLY A 244 -1.36 53.75 -47.70
N ARG A 245 -1.31 53.82 -49.04
CA ARG A 245 -0.13 53.96 -49.94
C ARG A 245 1.28 54.09 -49.30
N GLN A 246 2.22 53.25 -49.72
CA GLN A 246 3.36 53.52 -50.63
C GLN A 246 4.30 52.30 -50.67
#